data_AF-A0A521KLT9-F1
#
_entry.id   AF-A0A521KLT9-F1
#
_cell.length_a   1.000
_cell.length_b   1.000
_cell.length_c   1.000
_cell.angle_alpha   90.00
_cell.angle_beta   90.00
_cell.angle_gamma   90.00
#
_symmetry.space_group_name_H-M   'P 1'
#
loop_
_entity.id
_entity.type
_entity.pdbx_description
1 polymer ?
#
loop_
_entity_poly.entity_id
_entity_poly.type
_entity_poly.pdbx_seq_one_letter_code
_entity_poly.pdbx_strand_id
1 'polypeptide(L)'
;MTRGRISLVANLEGHGQSLLLTADAAATVWVQQTVAVTPRGWFSASALLAPLDGAEAAWVRIAWYASGDGSGAQLSTDDSPAASTAAPMAISRSGHEVVSTGPAQAPAEAHSARVRILLRAATERGATVLIDDVTFEPTEPVEAAPPTPPSPPPAAARVRATPTASSASDAGAEKPSDDSPVIDVSERTTKLAAASVAQRQLRITEVVSNPADAGADSDFEWVEVMNTGTEPASLAGISLRDRRLGNLLPPYLLEPGAVVVIAAPGARIAEGVPLIRLRRAIGNGLGNTGDRVALVATDGREIDAVAYGEGIEDGEEPLPAPASGQSIERRFSPAGILIESRLSDTPTPGQPPDARVRLAIGNATGASTLATPEALTVLNGLGPTWRVMLALAGGLVLGAGAARAASLARRRA
;
A
#
# COMPACT_ATOMS: atom_id res chain seq x y z
N MET A 1 4.88 -19.10 9.01
CA MET A 1 5.88 -18.27 9.75
C MET A 1 6.11 -17.02 8.93
N THR A 2 6.26 -15.87 9.55
CA THR A 2 6.28 -14.58 8.84
C THR A 2 7.38 -13.69 9.42
N ARG A 3 8.08 -12.96 8.56
CA ARG A 3 8.90 -11.81 8.91
C ARG A 3 8.26 -10.62 8.22
N GLY A 4 8.03 -9.52 8.94
CA GLY A 4 7.18 -8.42 8.48
C GLY A 4 5.76 -8.52 9.01
N ARG A 5 4.90 -7.57 8.63
CA ARG A 5 3.50 -7.49 9.08
C ARG A 5 2.57 -8.06 8.02
N ILE A 6 1.56 -8.81 8.46
CA ILE A 6 0.50 -9.31 7.58
C ILE A 6 -0.88 -8.84 8.05
N SER A 7 -1.75 -8.53 7.10
CA SER A 7 -3.18 -8.25 7.35
C SER A 7 -4.01 -8.81 6.20
N LEU A 8 -5.30 -9.03 6.44
CA LEU A 8 -6.25 -9.37 5.37
C LEU A 8 -6.94 -8.10 4.91
N VAL A 9 -7.17 -7.97 3.61
CA VAL A 9 -7.92 -6.86 3.03
C VAL A 9 -8.98 -7.41 2.08
N ALA A 10 -10.12 -6.73 1.97
CA ALA A 10 -11.10 -7.06 0.95
C ALA A 10 -10.47 -6.82 -0.43
N ASN A 11 -10.61 -7.78 -1.35
CA ASN A 11 -10.08 -7.64 -2.69
C ASN A 11 -10.73 -6.42 -3.38
N LEU A 12 -9.93 -5.59 -4.06
CA LEU A 12 -10.36 -4.42 -4.85
C LEU A 12 -11.38 -4.79 -5.95
N GLU A 13 -11.56 -6.08 -6.26
CA GLU A 13 -12.53 -6.60 -7.24
C GLU A 13 -13.70 -7.42 -6.62
N GLY A 14 -13.89 -7.39 -5.30
CA GLY A 14 -15.16 -7.84 -4.68
C GLY A 14 -15.41 -9.36 -4.59
N HIS A 15 -14.39 -10.21 -4.72
CA HIS A 15 -14.55 -11.67 -4.81
C HIS A 15 -13.83 -12.51 -3.72
N GLY A 16 -13.21 -11.90 -2.71
CA GLY A 16 -12.53 -12.62 -1.62
C GLY A 16 -11.67 -11.73 -0.72
N GLN A 17 -10.97 -12.35 0.24
CA GLN A 17 -9.95 -11.69 1.07
C GLN A 17 -8.56 -11.96 0.47
N SER A 18 -7.77 -10.91 0.24
CA SER A 18 -6.38 -11.01 -0.17
C SER A 18 -5.45 -10.78 1.04
N LEU A 19 -4.25 -11.35 0.99
CA LEU A 19 -3.23 -11.14 2.03
C LEU A 19 -2.39 -9.92 1.69
N LEU A 20 -2.22 -9.02 2.64
CA LEU A 20 -1.31 -7.89 2.54
C LEU A 20 -0.03 -8.22 3.32
N LEU A 21 1.13 -8.14 2.67
CA LEU A 21 2.43 -8.24 3.33
C LEU A 21 3.10 -6.86 3.32
N THR A 22 3.52 -6.40 4.50
CA THR A 22 4.13 -5.08 4.70
C THR A 22 5.52 -5.21 5.32
N ALA A 23 6.50 -4.56 4.70
CA ALA A 23 7.76 -4.20 5.31
C ALA A 23 7.61 -2.79 5.89
N ASP A 24 8.05 -2.58 7.14
CA ASP A 24 7.95 -1.26 7.80
C ASP A 24 9.26 -0.44 7.71
N ALA A 25 10.28 -0.99 7.03
CA ALA A 25 11.60 -0.39 6.83
C ALA A 25 12.26 -0.97 5.56
N ALA A 26 13.45 -0.49 5.21
CA ALA A 26 14.26 -1.01 4.10
C ALA A 26 14.76 -2.43 4.40
N ALA A 27 13.90 -3.42 4.18
CA ALA A 27 14.18 -4.82 4.49
C ALA A 27 13.52 -5.76 3.48
N THR A 28 14.05 -6.98 3.41
CA THR A 28 13.33 -8.10 2.80
C THR A 28 12.51 -8.81 3.88
N VAL A 29 11.20 -8.82 3.69
CA VAL A 29 10.19 -9.48 4.53
C VAL A 29 9.59 -10.66 3.77
N TRP A 30 8.95 -11.58 4.48
CA TRP A 30 8.34 -12.74 3.84
C TRP A 30 7.22 -13.36 4.66
N VAL A 31 6.27 -13.99 3.98
CA VAL A 31 5.35 -14.98 4.55
C VAL A 31 5.70 -16.35 4.00
N GLN A 32 5.67 -17.38 4.83
CA GLN A 32 6.03 -18.74 4.40
C GLN A 32 5.16 -19.84 5.01
N GLN A 33 5.03 -20.93 4.25
CA GLN A 33 4.47 -22.20 4.68
C GLN A 33 5.46 -23.34 4.37
N THR A 34 5.62 -24.28 5.31
CA THR A 34 6.34 -25.54 5.05
C THR A 34 5.36 -26.59 4.52
N VAL A 35 5.74 -27.27 3.46
CA VAL A 35 4.98 -28.36 2.83
C VAL A 35 5.89 -29.58 2.67
N ALA A 36 5.36 -30.77 2.93
CA ALA A 36 6.09 -32.01 2.67
C ALA A 36 6.20 -32.24 1.15
N VAL A 37 7.34 -32.76 0.69
CA VAL A 37 7.58 -33.04 -0.73
C VAL A 37 8.19 -34.42 -0.90
N THR A 38 8.05 -34.96 -2.10
CA THR A 38 8.71 -36.21 -2.49
C THR A 38 10.09 -35.88 -3.05
N PRO A 39 11.17 -36.51 -2.55
CA PRO A 39 12.50 -36.32 -3.12
C PRO A 39 12.52 -36.63 -4.61
N ARG A 40 13.25 -35.83 -5.40
CA ARG A 40 13.28 -35.88 -6.89
C ARG A 40 11.95 -35.62 -7.59
N GLY A 41 10.88 -35.32 -6.85
CA GLY A 41 9.60 -34.89 -7.39
C GLY A 41 9.71 -33.51 -8.04
N TRP A 42 8.85 -33.24 -9.01
CA TRP A 42 8.75 -31.95 -9.68
C TRP A 42 7.59 -31.16 -9.07
N PHE A 43 7.83 -29.89 -8.77
CA PHE A 43 6.84 -28.99 -8.18
C PHE A 43 6.89 -27.62 -8.83
N SER A 44 5.78 -26.89 -8.80
CA SER A 44 5.71 -25.49 -9.20
C SER A 44 5.05 -24.68 -8.10
N ALA A 45 5.58 -23.49 -7.83
CA ALA A 45 4.92 -22.49 -7.00
C ALA A 45 4.50 -21.29 -7.86
N SER A 46 3.31 -20.76 -7.61
CA SER A 46 2.87 -19.51 -8.23
C SER A 46 2.07 -18.64 -7.26
N ALA A 47 1.94 -17.35 -7.58
CA ALA A 47 1.09 -16.43 -6.86
C ALA A 47 0.67 -15.26 -7.76
N LEU A 48 -0.45 -14.65 -7.39
CA LEU A 48 -0.86 -13.35 -7.88
C LEU A 48 -0.29 -12.27 -6.96
N LEU A 49 0.63 -11.45 -7.47
CA LEU A 49 1.30 -10.40 -6.70
C LEU A 49 0.94 -9.03 -7.27
N ALA A 50 0.48 -8.12 -6.41
CA ALA A 50 0.35 -6.72 -6.75
C ALA A 50 1.25 -5.88 -5.84
N PRO A 51 2.48 -5.57 -6.28
CA PRO A 51 3.31 -4.58 -5.62
C PRO A 51 2.57 -3.23 -5.60
N LEU A 52 2.26 -2.74 -4.39
CA LEU A 52 1.47 -1.54 -4.21
C LEU A 52 2.35 -0.31 -4.12
N ASP A 53 3.31 -0.33 -3.20
CA ASP A 53 4.15 0.82 -2.91
C ASP A 53 5.47 0.42 -2.25
N GLY A 54 6.52 1.21 -2.52
CA GLY A 54 7.85 1.04 -1.96
C GLY A 54 8.52 -0.28 -2.32
N ALA A 55 7.85 -1.15 -3.09
CA ALA A 55 8.33 -2.47 -3.44
C ALA A 55 9.38 -2.36 -4.55
N GLU A 56 10.61 -2.76 -4.22
CA GLU A 56 11.66 -2.98 -5.22
C GLU A 56 11.33 -4.25 -6.03
N ALA A 57 10.93 -5.30 -5.30
CA ALA A 57 10.63 -6.60 -5.87
C ALA A 57 9.73 -7.40 -4.93
N ALA A 58 8.79 -8.15 -5.50
CA ALA A 58 8.06 -9.22 -4.83
C ALA A 58 8.10 -10.49 -5.67
N TRP A 59 8.34 -11.65 -5.04
CA TRP A 59 8.48 -12.91 -5.76
C TRP A 59 8.14 -14.13 -4.89
N VAL A 60 7.93 -15.27 -5.54
CA VAL A 60 7.74 -16.55 -4.88
C VAL A 60 9.06 -17.32 -4.89
N ARG A 61 9.37 -17.98 -3.77
CA ARG A 61 10.54 -18.86 -3.60
C ARG A 61 10.11 -20.21 -3.07
N ILE A 62 10.63 -21.27 -3.68
CA ILE A 62 10.69 -22.60 -3.08
C ILE A 62 12.05 -22.76 -2.42
N ALA A 63 12.10 -23.06 -1.13
CA ALA A 63 13.34 -23.37 -0.42
C ALA A 63 13.32 -24.81 0.11
N TRP A 64 14.27 -25.63 -0.35
CA TRP A 64 14.27 -27.08 -0.08
C TRP A 64 15.03 -27.43 1.19
N TYR A 65 14.53 -28.43 1.92
CA TYR A 65 15.09 -28.88 3.19
C TYR A 65 15.12 -30.40 3.29
N ALA A 66 16.18 -30.90 3.92
CA ALA A 66 16.33 -32.33 4.18
C ALA A 66 15.37 -32.86 5.26
N SER A 67 14.98 -32.02 6.22
CA SER A 67 14.01 -32.45 7.24
C SER A 67 12.59 -32.38 6.69
N GLY A 68 11.67 -33.17 7.27
CA GLY A 68 10.25 -33.14 6.91
C GLY A 68 9.49 -31.92 7.43
N ASP A 69 10.03 -31.21 8.42
CA ASP A 69 9.44 -30.02 9.06
C ASP A 69 10.07 -28.69 8.56
N GLY A 70 11.02 -28.77 7.64
CA GLY A 70 11.75 -27.64 7.08
C GLY A 70 12.74 -26.98 8.07
N SER A 71 13.09 -27.64 9.16
CA SER A 71 14.21 -27.25 10.03
C SER A 71 15.58 -27.58 9.41
N GLY A 72 16.65 -27.11 10.05
CA GLY A 72 18.02 -27.33 9.60
C GLY A 72 18.46 -26.43 8.43
N ALA A 73 19.53 -26.84 7.76
CA ALA A 73 20.12 -26.09 6.66
C ALA A 73 19.25 -26.19 5.39
N GLN A 74 19.09 -25.05 4.72
CA GLN A 74 18.48 -24.99 3.39
C GLN A 74 19.41 -25.65 2.36
N LEU A 75 18.87 -26.54 1.53
CA LEU A 75 19.63 -27.24 0.49
C LEU A 75 19.83 -26.36 -0.75
N SER A 76 18.75 -25.85 -1.31
CA SER A 76 18.73 -24.99 -2.49
C SER A 76 17.43 -24.17 -2.55
N THR A 77 17.33 -23.28 -3.54
CA THR A 77 16.13 -22.48 -3.79
C THR A 77 15.83 -22.34 -5.27
N ASP A 78 14.54 -22.23 -5.59
CA ASP A 78 14.04 -21.86 -6.91
C ASP A 78 13.12 -20.65 -6.77
N ASP A 79 13.40 -19.59 -7.52
CA ASP A 79 12.69 -18.30 -7.44
C ASP A 79 11.91 -18.04 -8.73
N SER A 80 10.74 -17.45 -8.59
CA SER A 80 10.04 -16.86 -9.74
C SER A 80 10.76 -15.60 -10.21
N PRO A 81 10.50 -15.14 -11.45
CA PRO A 81 10.71 -13.73 -11.78
C PRO A 81 10.04 -12.82 -10.74
N ALA A 82 10.62 -11.64 -10.53
CA ALA A 82 10.12 -10.68 -9.57
C ALA A 82 9.07 -9.76 -10.22
N ALA A 83 7.92 -9.64 -9.56
CA ALA A 83 6.99 -8.55 -9.78
C ALA A 83 7.60 -7.26 -9.21
N SER A 84 7.64 -6.20 -10.00
CA SER A 84 8.26 -4.92 -9.61
C SER A 84 7.44 -3.73 -10.09
N THR A 85 7.53 -2.62 -9.37
CA THR A 85 6.87 -1.38 -9.79
C THR A 85 7.85 -0.54 -10.61
N ALA A 86 7.51 -0.24 -11.88
CA ALA A 86 8.36 0.54 -12.79
C ALA A 86 8.63 1.99 -12.30
N ALA A 87 7.82 2.48 -11.36
CA ALA A 87 8.00 3.74 -10.67
C ALA A 87 7.66 3.55 -9.19
N PRO A 88 8.64 3.23 -8.31
CA PRO A 88 8.40 2.96 -6.89
C PRO A 88 7.89 4.19 -6.09
N MET A 89 7.64 5.32 -6.76
CA MET A 89 7.09 6.56 -6.21
C MET A 89 5.79 7.02 -6.88
N ALA A 90 5.27 6.28 -7.86
CA ALA A 90 3.99 6.60 -8.48
C ALA A 90 2.88 5.86 -7.73
N ILE A 91 1.73 6.52 -7.50
CA ILE A 91 0.49 5.84 -7.09
C ILE A 91 0.04 4.97 -8.27
N SER A 92 0.66 3.80 -8.41
CA SER A 92 0.30 2.80 -9.41
C SER A 92 -0.73 1.89 -8.77
N ARG A 93 -1.95 1.89 -9.30
CA ARG A 93 -2.82 0.70 -9.19
C ARG A 93 -2.21 -0.36 -10.10
N SER A 94 -1.07 -0.94 -9.71
CA SER A 94 -0.46 -2.04 -10.45
C SER A 94 -1.51 -3.13 -10.55
N GLY A 95 -1.91 -3.48 -11.76
CA GLY A 95 -2.66 -4.71 -11.97
C GLY A 95 -1.85 -5.87 -11.41
N HIS A 96 -2.55 -6.87 -10.90
CA HIS A 96 -1.94 -8.09 -10.43
C HIS A 96 -1.00 -8.72 -11.48
N GLU A 97 0.19 -9.14 -11.05
CA GLU A 97 1.14 -9.90 -11.85
C GLU A 97 1.16 -11.37 -11.39
N VAL A 98 1.01 -12.31 -12.33
CA VAL A 98 1.15 -13.74 -12.04
C VAL A 98 2.62 -14.08 -12.11
N VAL A 99 3.19 -14.52 -11.00
CA VAL A 99 4.58 -15.02 -10.92
C VAL A 99 4.59 -16.52 -10.70
N SER A 100 5.54 -17.22 -11.31
CA SER A 100 5.73 -18.67 -11.11
C SER A 100 7.21 -19.05 -11.18
N THR A 101 7.61 -20.04 -10.37
CA THR A 101 8.93 -20.67 -10.47
C THR A 101 9.08 -21.53 -11.73
N GLY A 102 7.96 -21.89 -12.37
CA GLY A 102 7.91 -23.02 -13.29
C GLY A 102 8.25 -24.34 -12.59
N PRO A 103 8.38 -25.44 -13.37
CA PRO A 103 8.78 -26.73 -12.83
C PRO A 103 10.18 -26.71 -12.20
N ALA A 104 10.24 -26.97 -10.91
CA ALA A 104 11.45 -27.12 -10.12
C ALA A 104 11.55 -28.55 -9.56
N GLN A 105 12.70 -29.19 -9.75
CA GLN A 105 12.92 -30.53 -9.22
C GLN A 105 13.47 -30.47 -7.80
N ALA A 106 12.79 -31.14 -6.87
CA ALA A 106 13.26 -31.28 -5.50
C ALA A 106 14.61 -32.03 -5.46
N PRO A 107 15.60 -31.56 -4.68
CA PRO A 107 16.84 -32.31 -4.41
C PRO A 107 16.57 -33.75 -3.94
N ALA A 108 17.54 -34.65 -4.14
CA ALA A 108 17.37 -36.07 -3.82
C ALA A 108 17.20 -36.33 -2.31
N GLU A 109 17.64 -35.38 -1.49
CA GLU A 109 17.55 -35.41 -0.04
C GLU A 109 16.39 -34.56 0.48
N ALA A 110 15.64 -33.86 -0.38
CA ALA A 110 14.61 -32.93 0.05
C ALA A 110 13.30 -33.64 0.44
N HIS A 111 12.93 -33.50 1.71
CA HIS A 111 11.69 -34.05 2.27
C HIS A 111 10.65 -32.98 2.60
N SER A 112 11.04 -31.69 2.62
CA SER A 112 10.11 -30.58 2.67
C SER A 112 10.58 -29.38 1.86
N ALA A 113 9.63 -28.49 1.58
CA ALA A 113 9.87 -27.19 0.97
C ALA A 113 9.21 -26.09 1.84
N ARG A 114 9.92 -24.98 2.03
CA ARG A 114 9.33 -23.73 2.51
C ARG A 114 8.98 -22.87 1.30
N VAL A 115 7.69 -22.78 0.99
CA VAL A 115 7.16 -21.87 -0.02
C VAL A 115 7.04 -20.49 0.62
N ARG A 116 7.74 -19.51 0.05
CA ARG A 116 7.80 -18.13 0.58
C ARG A 116 7.29 -17.16 -0.47
N ILE A 117 6.53 -16.17 -0.03
CA ILE A 117 6.38 -14.92 -0.77
C ILE A 117 7.26 -13.89 -0.10
N LEU A 118 8.17 -13.32 -0.87
CA LEU A 118 9.12 -12.32 -0.41
C LEU A 118 8.71 -10.96 -0.95
N LEU A 119 8.95 -9.93 -0.14
CA LEU A 119 8.85 -8.53 -0.51
C LEU A 119 10.14 -7.85 -0.09
N ARG A 120 10.78 -7.16 -1.04
CA ARG A 120 11.91 -6.29 -0.77
C ARG A 120 11.47 -4.84 -0.88
N ALA A 121 11.68 -4.09 0.19
CA ALA A 121 11.45 -2.65 0.19
C ALA A 121 12.62 -1.90 -0.45
N ALA A 122 12.29 -0.92 -1.30
CA ALA A 122 13.21 -0.02 -1.98
C ALA A 122 13.68 1.12 -1.08
N THR A 123 12.94 1.44 -0.01
CA THR A 123 13.21 2.61 0.84
C THR A 123 13.01 2.33 2.33
N GLU A 124 13.52 3.25 3.17
CA GLU A 124 13.41 3.19 4.64
C GLU A 124 11.99 3.31 5.18
N ARG A 125 11.03 3.68 4.34
CA ARG A 125 9.60 3.68 4.71
C ARG A 125 8.96 2.31 4.62
N GLY A 126 9.68 1.34 4.05
CA GLY A 126 9.16 0.02 3.81
C GLY A 126 8.42 -0.10 2.50
N ALA A 127 7.57 -1.11 2.42
CA ALA A 127 6.90 -1.50 1.19
C ALA A 127 5.67 -2.34 1.48
N THR A 128 4.80 -2.46 0.48
CA THR A 128 3.60 -3.30 0.58
C THR A 128 3.36 -4.07 -0.71
N VAL A 129 2.98 -5.34 -0.56
CA VAL A 129 2.49 -6.19 -1.66
C VAL A 129 1.17 -6.85 -1.27
N LEU A 130 0.22 -6.85 -2.20
CA LEU A 130 -0.96 -7.70 -2.15
C LEU A 130 -0.63 -9.07 -2.73
N ILE A 131 -1.12 -10.10 -2.04
CA ILE A 131 -0.89 -11.50 -2.32
C ILE A 131 -2.26 -12.18 -2.46
N ASP A 132 -2.45 -12.82 -3.60
CA ASP A 132 -3.62 -13.65 -3.87
C ASP A 132 -3.22 -14.92 -4.66
N ASP A 133 -4.14 -15.88 -4.80
CA ASP A 133 -4.00 -17.10 -5.59
C ASP A 133 -2.64 -17.81 -5.49
N VAL A 134 -2.10 -17.95 -4.28
CA VAL A 134 -0.84 -18.66 -4.04
C VAL A 134 -1.07 -20.14 -4.28
N THR A 135 -0.27 -20.81 -5.11
CA THR A 135 -0.36 -22.27 -5.35
C THR A 135 1.00 -22.95 -5.26
N PHE A 136 1.01 -24.20 -4.80
CA PHE A 136 2.19 -25.07 -4.75
C PHE A 136 1.73 -26.49 -5.01
N GLU A 137 2.11 -27.03 -6.15
CA GLU A 137 1.57 -28.30 -6.64
C GLU A 137 2.64 -29.15 -7.33
N PRO A 138 2.49 -30.48 -7.33
CA PRO A 138 3.29 -31.34 -8.19
C PRO A 138 3.10 -30.98 -9.66
N THR A 139 4.17 -31.09 -10.44
CA THR A 139 4.15 -30.84 -11.88
C THR A 139 4.98 -31.88 -12.61
N GLU A 140 5.05 -31.78 -13.94
CA GLU A 140 5.92 -32.59 -14.78
C GLU A 140 7.11 -31.75 -15.25
N PRO A 141 8.27 -32.38 -15.55
CA PRO A 141 9.36 -31.65 -16.17
C PRO A 141 8.90 -30.99 -17.48
N VAL A 142 9.36 -29.77 -17.75
CA VAL A 142 9.15 -29.17 -19.07
C VAL A 142 9.94 -30.01 -20.07
N GLU A 143 9.25 -30.80 -20.88
CA GLU A 143 9.88 -31.44 -22.03
C GLU A 143 10.41 -30.34 -22.95
N ALA A 144 11.72 -30.33 -23.19
CA ALA A 144 12.33 -29.35 -24.07
C ALA A 144 11.64 -29.47 -25.44
N ALA A 145 10.98 -28.40 -25.89
CA ALA A 145 10.39 -28.37 -27.21
C ALA A 145 11.45 -28.80 -28.23
N PRO A 146 11.13 -29.69 -29.19
CA PRO A 146 12.08 -30.07 -30.22
C PRO A 146 12.61 -28.80 -30.89
N PRO A 147 13.92 -28.72 -31.20
CA PRO A 147 14.51 -27.51 -31.72
C PRO A 147 13.72 -27.05 -32.95
N THR A 148 13.22 -25.82 -32.89
CA THR A 148 12.55 -25.20 -34.03
C THR A 148 13.56 -25.17 -35.18
N PRO A 149 13.21 -25.66 -36.39
CA PRO A 149 14.12 -25.59 -37.53
C PRO A 149 14.53 -24.12 -37.78
N PRO A 150 15.78 -23.86 -38.20
CA PRO A 150 16.31 -22.51 -38.30
C PRO A 150 15.47 -21.67 -39.27
N SER A 151 15.03 -20.50 -38.81
CA SER A 151 14.41 -19.48 -39.66
C SER A 151 15.39 -19.07 -40.78
N PRO A 152 14.91 -18.88 -42.03
CA PRO A 152 15.77 -18.43 -43.12
C PRO A 152 16.32 -17.02 -42.82
N PRO A 153 17.54 -16.71 -43.30
CA PRO A 153 18.24 -15.49 -42.94
C PRO A 153 17.49 -14.24 -43.43
N PRO A 154 17.51 -13.14 -42.64
CA PRO A 154 16.85 -11.90 -43.03
C PRO A 154 17.52 -11.30 -44.28
N ALA A 155 16.69 -10.93 -45.25
CA ALA A 155 17.13 -10.21 -46.44
C ALA A 155 17.73 -8.85 -46.04
N ALA A 156 18.95 -8.59 -46.50
CA ALA A 156 19.70 -7.38 -46.20
C ALA A 156 18.94 -6.11 -46.63
N ALA A 157 18.51 -5.31 -45.65
CA ALA A 157 18.07 -3.94 -45.89
C ALA A 157 19.29 -3.08 -46.24
N ARG A 158 19.33 -2.59 -47.48
CA ARG A 158 20.33 -1.62 -47.95
C ARG A 158 20.28 -0.33 -47.13
N VAL A 159 21.40 0.01 -46.52
CA VAL A 159 21.68 1.36 -46.00
C VAL A 159 21.75 2.32 -47.19
N ARG A 160 20.95 3.39 -47.17
CA ARG A 160 21.13 4.54 -48.08
C ARG A 160 21.66 5.72 -47.27
N ALA A 161 22.80 6.23 -47.70
CA ALA A 161 23.57 7.29 -47.07
C ALA A 161 22.84 8.64 -47.01
N THR A 162 23.18 9.38 -45.96
CA THR A 162 23.05 10.82 -45.72
C THR A 162 23.62 11.67 -46.86
N PRO A 163 23.10 12.90 -47.05
CA PRO A 163 23.93 14.00 -47.55
C PRO A 163 24.13 15.08 -46.48
N THR A 164 25.40 15.47 -46.36
CA THR A 164 25.95 16.62 -45.63
C THR A 164 25.83 17.90 -46.47
N ALA A 165 25.48 19.02 -45.82
CA ALA A 165 25.89 20.41 -46.14
C ALA A 165 25.61 21.21 -44.85
N SER A 166 26.56 21.75 -44.07
CA SER A 166 27.67 22.71 -44.27
C SER A 166 27.26 24.17 -44.51
N SER A 167 27.49 25.00 -43.46
CA SER A 167 27.87 26.44 -43.46
C SER A 167 26.79 27.50 -43.83
N ALA A 168 26.66 28.70 -43.25
CA ALA A 168 27.33 29.47 -42.18
C ALA A 168 26.57 30.82 -41.93
N SER A 169 26.88 31.50 -40.81
CA SER A 169 26.83 32.97 -40.55
C SER A 169 25.44 33.65 -40.43
N ASP A 170 25.16 34.73 -39.69
CA ASP A 170 25.71 35.53 -38.57
C ASP A 170 24.69 36.69 -38.35
N ALA A 171 24.78 37.37 -37.21
CA ALA A 171 24.24 38.70 -36.86
C ALA A 171 22.83 38.81 -36.25
N GLY A 172 22.81 39.38 -35.04
CA GLY A 172 21.61 39.98 -34.44
C GLY A 172 21.61 40.05 -32.91
N ALA A 173 22.65 40.61 -32.29
CA ALA A 173 22.63 40.94 -30.87
C ALA A 173 21.75 42.17 -30.62
N GLU A 174 20.60 41.99 -29.96
CA GLU A 174 19.89 43.06 -29.26
C GLU A 174 19.91 42.76 -27.76
N LYS A 175 20.60 43.63 -27.02
CA LYS A 175 20.66 43.65 -25.57
C LYS A 175 19.45 44.46 -25.06
N PRO A 176 18.56 43.92 -24.23
CA PRO A 176 17.74 44.75 -23.37
C PRO A 176 18.50 45.03 -22.07
N SER A 177 18.46 46.29 -21.69
CA SER A 177 18.98 46.85 -20.45
C SER A 177 18.34 46.23 -19.20
N ASP A 178 19.20 46.17 -18.19
CA ASP A 178 19.00 45.78 -16.80
C ASP A 178 17.90 46.61 -16.08
N ASP A 179 17.41 46.05 -14.98
CA ASP A 179 16.60 46.66 -13.93
C ASP A 179 15.06 46.50 -13.96
N SER A 180 14.61 45.24 -13.97
CA SER A 180 13.36 44.83 -13.36
C SER A 180 13.59 43.50 -12.63
N PRO A 181 13.08 43.28 -11.41
CA PRO A 181 13.28 42.00 -10.74
C PRO A 181 12.64 40.92 -11.60
N VAL A 182 13.47 40.10 -12.24
CA VAL A 182 13.03 38.91 -12.95
C VAL A 182 12.51 37.98 -11.88
N ILE A 183 11.20 38.03 -11.62
CA ILE A 183 10.53 36.95 -10.91
C ILE A 183 10.74 35.74 -11.80
N ASP A 184 11.54 34.78 -11.35
CA ASP A 184 11.69 33.50 -12.05
C ASP A 184 10.36 32.75 -11.95
N VAL A 185 9.51 32.99 -12.96
CA VAL A 185 8.19 32.37 -13.08
C VAL A 185 8.33 30.86 -13.23
N SER A 186 9.44 30.37 -13.80
CA SER A 186 9.70 28.94 -13.99
C SER A 186 10.02 28.24 -12.68
N GLU A 187 10.87 28.80 -11.83
CA GLU A 187 11.12 28.25 -10.48
C GLU A 187 9.88 28.33 -9.59
N ARG A 188 9.10 29.41 -9.69
CA ARG A 188 7.87 29.55 -8.91
C ARG A 188 6.79 28.57 -9.37
N THR A 189 6.68 28.28 -10.67
CA THR A 189 5.71 27.31 -11.19
C THR A 189 6.11 25.87 -10.88
N THR A 190 7.39 25.51 -10.94
CA THR A 190 7.85 24.18 -10.52
C THR A 190 7.70 23.95 -9.03
N LYS A 191 8.03 24.95 -8.19
CA LYS A 191 7.83 24.86 -6.74
C LYS A 191 6.36 24.76 -6.35
N LEU A 192 5.48 25.49 -7.04
CA LEU A 192 4.04 25.40 -6.83
C LEU A 192 3.48 24.04 -7.27
N ALA A 193 3.94 23.51 -8.40
CA ALA A 193 3.59 22.17 -8.87
C ALA A 193 4.06 21.10 -7.88
N ALA A 194 5.32 21.14 -7.42
CA ALA A 194 5.86 20.21 -6.43
C ALA A 194 5.11 20.29 -5.10
N ALA A 195 4.79 21.49 -4.60
CA ALA A 195 3.97 21.68 -3.40
C ALA A 195 2.57 21.06 -3.56
N SER A 196 1.93 21.24 -4.73
CA SER A 196 0.63 20.63 -5.03
C SER A 196 0.69 19.10 -5.14
N VAL A 197 1.83 18.54 -5.57
CA VAL A 197 2.05 17.09 -5.60
C VAL A 197 2.27 16.55 -4.19
N ALA A 198 3.05 17.22 -3.36
CA ALA A 198 3.23 16.84 -1.96
C ALA A 198 1.91 16.85 -1.19
N GLN A 199 1.05 17.86 -1.44
CA GLN A 199 -0.30 17.90 -0.86
C GLN A 199 -1.17 16.69 -1.22
N ARG A 200 -0.95 16.03 -2.36
CA ARG A 200 -1.71 14.81 -2.75
C ARG A 200 -1.45 13.63 -1.82
N GLN A 201 -0.43 13.70 -0.98
CA GLN A 201 -0.07 12.64 -0.05
C GLN A 201 -0.57 12.88 1.38
N LEU A 202 -1.35 13.94 1.60
CA LEU A 202 -2.00 14.17 2.90
C LEU A 202 -3.18 13.21 3.05
N ARG A 203 -3.29 12.58 4.22
CA ARG A 203 -4.34 11.61 4.54
C ARG A 203 -4.99 11.92 5.88
N ILE A 204 -6.30 11.82 5.94
CA ILE A 204 -7.07 11.86 7.18
C ILE A 204 -6.89 10.51 7.87
N THR A 205 -6.15 10.48 8.98
CA THR A 205 -5.83 9.26 9.74
C THR A 205 -6.78 9.01 10.89
N GLU A 206 -7.40 10.05 11.43
CA GLU A 206 -8.35 9.88 12.52
C GLU A 206 -9.45 10.95 12.48
N VAL A 207 -10.69 10.58 12.81
CA VAL A 207 -11.85 11.49 12.90
C VAL A 207 -12.61 11.22 14.19
N VAL A 208 -12.81 12.25 15.00
CA VAL A 208 -13.72 12.24 16.15
C VAL A 208 -14.88 13.19 15.84
N SER A 209 -16.04 12.61 15.52
CA SER A 209 -17.28 13.34 15.22
C SER A 209 -18.22 13.47 16.42
N ASN A 210 -18.14 12.54 17.37
CA ASN A 210 -19.03 12.47 18.54
C ASN A 210 -18.18 12.35 19.82
N PRO A 211 -17.47 13.41 20.25
CA PRO A 211 -16.68 13.39 21.47
C PRO A 211 -17.51 13.07 22.73
N ALA A 212 -16.90 12.43 23.73
CA ALA A 212 -17.57 12.08 24.99
C ALA A 212 -17.78 13.27 25.95
N ASP A 213 -17.28 14.45 25.60
CA ASP A 213 -17.32 15.64 26.45
C ASP A 213 -18.73 16.28 26.46
N ALA A 214 -19.19 16.71 27.64
CA ALA A 214 -20.46 17.42 27.76
C ALA A 214 -20.35 18.87 27.23
N GLY A 215 -21.14 19.22 26.21
CA GLY A 215 -21.17 20.54 25.58
C GLY A 215 -21.91 20.52 24.23
N ALA A 216 -21.87 21.62 23.47
CA ALA A 216 -22.24 21.55 22.05
C ALA A 216 -21.22 20.65 21.35
N ASP A 217 -21.67 19.48 20.92
CA ASP A 217 -20.83 18.36 20.45
C ASP A 217 -19.77 18.81 19.41
N SER A 218 -20.20 19.70 18.50
CA SER A 218 -19.36 20.21 17.42
C SER A 218 -18.21 21.13 17.83
N ASP A 219 -18.20 21.64 19.07
CA ASP A 219 -17.06 22.39 19.60
C ASP A 219 -15.89 21.49 19.99
N PHE A 220 -16.12 20.18 20.14
CA PHE A 220 -15.13 19.23 20.65
C PHE A 220 -14.59 18.26 19.59
N GLU A 221 -15.10 18.34 18.36
CA GLU A 221 -14.67 17.53 17.21
C GLU A 221 -13.23 17.82 16.80
N TRP A 222 -12.58 16.81 16.22
CA TRP A 222 -11.26 16.96 15.63
C TRP A 222 -10.98 15.91 14.56
N VAL A 223 -10.04 16.26 13.68
CA VAL A 223 -9.55 15.43 12.58
C VAL A 223 -8.03 15.42 12.61
N GLU A 224 -7.40 14.24 12.50
CA GLU A 224 -5.96 14.11 12.34
C GLU A 224 -5.59 13.97 10.86
N VAL A 225 -4.55 14.69 10.44
CA VAL A 225 -3.99 14.63 9.09
C VAL A 225 -2.52 14.23 9.16
N MET A 226 -2.15 13.23 8.37
CA MET A 226 -0.79 12.73 8.19
C MET A 226 -0.24 13.08 6.81
N ASN A 227 1.04 13.43 6.73
CA ASN A 227 1.76 13.42 5.46
C ASN A 227 2.32 12.04 5.17
N THR A 228 1.67 11.29 4.29
CA THR A 228 2.20 9.98 3.82
C THR A 228 3.26 10.14 2.75
N GLY A 229 3.49 11.33 2.19
CA GLY A 229 4.44 11.59 1.10
C GLY A 229 5.88 11.69 1.58
N THR A 230 6.84 11.58 0.65
CA THR A 230 8.29 11.61 0.94
C THR A 230 8.87 13.02 1.04
N GLU A 231 8.10 14.02 0.67
CA GLU A 231 8.47 15.44 0.71
C GLU A 231 7.61 16.18 1.73
N PRO A 232 8.11 17.28 2.33
CA PRO A 232 7.30 18.13 3.20
C PRO A 232 6.06 18.67 2.47
N ALA A 233 4.89 18.55 3.09
CA ALA A 233 3.61 18.97 2.52
C ALA A 233 3.01 20.11 3.34
N SER A 234 2.59 21.19 2.66
CA SER A 234 1.95 22.33 3.34
C SER A 234 0.42 22.20 3.34
N LEU A 235 -0.21 22.52 4.47
CA LEU A 235 -1.67 22.66 4.57
C LEU A 235 -2.22 23.99 4.04
N ALA A 236 -1.35 24.91 3.61
CA ALA A 236 -1.76 26.24 3.18
C ALA A 236 -2.81 26.19 2.06
N GLY A 237 -3.96 26.82 2.30
CA GLY A 237 -5.03 26.95 1.32
C GLY A 237 -5.87 25.69 1.11
N ILE A 238 -5.56 24.58 1.77
CA ILE A 238 -6.44 23.41 1.81
C ILE A 238 -7.70 23.77 2.58
N SER A 239 -8.85 23.34 2.06
CA SER A 239 -10.13 23.41 2.75
C SER A 239 -10.41 22.06 3.40
N LEU A 240 -10.52 22.02 4.73
CA LEU A 240 -11.09 20.89 5.46
C LEU A 240 -12.61 21.06 5.45
N ARG A 241 -13.31 20.12 4.84
CA ARG A 241 -14.74 20.20 4.55
C ARG A 241 -15.52 19.09 5.21
N ASP A 242 -16.75 19.42 5.61
CA ASP A 242 -17.81 18.43 5.78
C ASP A 242 -18.64 18.36 4.47
N ARG A 243 -19.83 17.74 4.53
CA ARG A 243 -20.72 17.64 3.35
C ARG A 243 -21.19 18.99 2.79
N ARG A 244 -21.17 20.09 3.54
CA ARG A 244 -21.79 21.38 3.14
C ARG A 244 -20.82 22.55 3.13
N LEU A 245 -19.99 22.68 4.16
CA LEU A 245 -19.11 23.81 4.45
C LEU A 245 -17.66 23.37 4.61
N GLY A 246 -16.77 24.35 4.79
CA GLY A 246 -15.36 24.07 5.03
C GLY A 246 -14.63 25.17 5.77
N ASN A 247 -13.45 24.83 6.27
CA ASN A 247 -12.51 25.72 6.94
C ASN A 247 -11.22 25.74 6.12
N LEU A 248 -10.80 26.94 5.74
CA LEU A 248 -9.47 27.12 5.16
C LEU A 248 -8.42 26.92 6.23
N LEU A 249 -7.46 26.04 5.95
CA LEU A 249 -6.37 25.73 6.85
C LEU A 249 -5.23 26.75 6.71
N PRO A 250 -4.61 27.15 7.84
CA PRO A 250 -3.46 28.03 7.80
C PRO A 250 -2.24 27.30 7.21
N PRO A 251 -1.19 28.04 6.82
CA PRO A 251 0.09 27.42 6.49
C PRO A 251 0.61 26.61 7.67
N TYR A 252 0.82 25.33 7.44
CA TYR A 252 1.43 24.40 8.37
C TYR A 252 2.21 23.39 7.56
N LEU A 253 3.48 23.16 7.88
CA LEU A 253 4.34 22.24 7.14
C LEU A 253 4.39 20.91 7.87
N LEU A 254 3.90 19.85 7.21
CA LEU A 254 4.00 18.48 7.69
C LEU A 254 5.21 17.81 7.06
N GLU A 255 6.19 17.48 7.89
CA GLU A 255 7.32 16.64 7.48
C GLU A 255 6.84 15.24 7.05
N PRO A 256 7.62 14.54 6.22
CA PRO A 256 7.31 13.16 5.80
C PRO A 256 7.01 12.26 7.03
N GLY A 257 5.80 11.71 7.11
CA GLY A 257 5.36 10.82 8.20
C GLY A 257 4.84 11.53 9.46
N ALA A 258 4.89 12.87 9.50
CA ALA A 258 4.34 13.64 10.61
C ALA A 258 2.81 13.72 10.55
N VAL A 259 2.20 13.94 11.72
CA VAL A 259 0.76 14.17 11.89
C VAL A 259 0.49 15.54 12.52
N VAL A 260 -0.70 16.07 12.27
CA VAL A 260 -1.24 17.24 12.97
C VAL A 260 -2.73 17.04 13.22
N VAL A 261 -3.17 17.45 14.42
CA VAL A 261 -4.58 17.45 14.79
C VAL A 261 -5.18 18.81 14.44
N ILE A 262 -6.28 18.80 13.70
CA ILE A 262 -7.09 19.96 13.38
C ILE A 262 -8.36 19.87 14.22
N ALA A 263 -8.53 20.79 15.16
CA ALA A 263 -9.55 20.68 16.18
C ALA A 263 -10.48 21.89 16.23
N ALA A 264 -11.76 21.62 16.53
CA ALA A 264 -12.73 22.64 16.92
C ALA A 264 -12.29 23.38 18.22
N PRO A 265 -12.88 24.55 18.52
CA PRO A 265 -12.38 25.44 19.57
C PRO A 265 -12.31 24.80 20.97
N GLY A 266 -13.27 23.95 21.31
CA GLY A 266 -13.42 23.31 22.62
C GLY A 266 -12.68 21.99 22.79
N ALA A 267 -12.21 21.33 21.72
CA ALA A 267 -11.64 19.99 21.79
C ALA A 267 -10.44 19.90 22.76
N ARG A 268 -10.43 18.90 23.64
CA ARG A 268 -9.37 18.74 24.63
C ARG A 268 -8.23 17.89 24.05
N ILE A 269 -7.21 18.57 23.55
CA ILE A 269 -6.01 17.94 22.99
C ILE A 269 -4.87 18.10 23.99
N ALA A 270 -4.14 17.00 24.25
CA ALA A 270 -3.04 16.98 25.21
C ALA A 270 -1.90 17.94 24.80
N GLU A 271 -1.19 18.47 25.80
CA GLU A 271 -0.03 19.32 25.57
C GLU A 271 1.08 18.55 24.82
N GLY A 272 1.75 19.22 23.88
CA GLY A 272 2.80 18.61 23.05
C GLY A 272 2.30 17.93 21.77
N VAL A 273 0.98 17.73 21.60
CA VAL A 273 0.41 17.25 20.34
C VAL A 273 0.43 18.38 19.30
N PRO A 274 0.96 18.16 18.08
CA PRO A 274 0.87 19.14 17.00
C PRO A 274 -0.60 19.48 16.68
N LEU A 275 -0.96 20.76 16.78
CA LEU A 275 -2.35 21.19 16.81
C LEU A 275 -2.59 22.46 15.98
N ILE A 276 -3.64 22.42 15.16
CA ILE A 276 -4.27 23.58 14.54
C ILE A 276 -5.65 23.77 15.19
N ARG A 277 -5.83 24.88 15.89
CA ARG A 277 -7.12 25.23 16.52
C ARG A 277 -7.95 26.08 15.56
N LEU A 278 -9.12 25.59 15.18
CA LEU A 278 -10.07 26.34 14.37
C LEU A 278 -10.80 27.40 15.19
N ARG A 279 -11.34 28.43 14.51
CA ARG A 279 -12.15 29.49 15.13
C ARG A 279 -13.62 29.08 15.36
N ARG A 280 -14.06 28.01 14.71
CA ARG A 280 -15.42 27.46 14.72
C ARG A 280 -15.34 25.96 14.50
N ALA A 281 -16.47 25.26 14.60
CA ALA A 281 -16.59 23.86 14.24
C ALA A 281 -15.99 23.51 12.86
N ILE A 282 -15.69 22.23 12.66
CA ILE A 282 -15.27 21.70 11.37
C ILE A 282 -16.47 21.74 10.42
N GLY A 283 -16.36 22.45 9.30
CA GLY A 283 -17.48 22.78 8.43
C GLY A 283 -18.60 23.50 9.19
N ASN A 284 -19.74 22.83 9.33
CA ASN A 284 -20.91 23.18 10.13
C ASN A 284 -21.13 22.24 11.33
N GLY A 285 -20.10 21.49 11.73
CA GLY A 285 -20.18 20.39 12.68
C GLY A 285 -20.36 19.05 11.96
N LEU A 286 -19.56 18.06 12.37
CA LEU A 286 -19.60 16.71 11.86
C LEU A 286 -20.84 15.97 12.38
N GLY A 287 -21.64 15.43 11.46
CA GLY A 287 -22.84 14.70 11.83
C GLY A 287 -22.56 13.43 12.64
N ASN A 288 -23.30 13.20 13.72
CA ASN A 288 -23.19 11.99 14.55
C ASN A 288 -23.81 10.73 13.93
N THR A 289 -24.80 10.90 13.05
CA THR A 289 -25.44 9.79 12.32
C THR A 289 -24.76 9.51 11.00
N GLY A 290 -23.94 10.46 10.53
CA GLY A 290 -23.17 10.35 9.31
C GLY A 290 -22.72 11.70 8.77
N ASP A 291 -21.54 11.72 8.18
CA ASP A 291 -21.00 12.87 7.45
C ASP A 291 -19.90 12.42 6.49
N ARG A 292 -19.34 13.38 5.76
CA ARG A 292 -18.20 13.21 4.89
C ARG A 292 -17.15 14.26 5.20
N VAL A 293 -15.99 13.82 5.67
CA VAL A 293 -14.84 14.69 5.96
C VAL A 293 -13.87 14.64 4.77
N ALA A 294 -13.52 15.78 4.21
CA ALA A 294 -12.66 15.86 3.04
C ALA A 294 -11.59 16.95 3.14
N LEU A 295 -10.39 16.63 2.64
CA LEU A 295 -9.33 17.60 2.35
C LEU A 295 -9.44 17.99 0.88
N VAL A 296 -9.67 19.27 0.61
CA VAL A 296 -9.82 19.80 -0.77
C VAL A 296 -8.75 20.85 -1.02
N ALA A 297 -7.97 20.66 -2.08
CA ALA A 297 -6.91 21.59 -2.50
C ALA A 297 -7.49 22.90 -3.05
N THR A 298 -6.63 23.92 -3.21
CA THR A 298 -6.99 25.24 -3.74
C THR A 298 -7.53 25.22 -5.17
N ASP A 299 -7.19 24.19 -5.95
CA ASP A 299 -7.69 23.93 -7.31
C ASP A 299 -9.06 23.23 -7.31
N GLY A 300 -9.65 22.98 -6.13
CA GLY A 300 -10.93 22.31 -5.95
C GLY A 300 -10.84 20.78 -5.98
N ARG A 301 -9.65 20.21 -6.18
CA ARG A 301 -9.47 18.77 -6.21
C ARG A 301 -9.47 18.19 -4.81
N GLU A 302 -10.17 17.07 -4.64
CA GLU A 302 -10.09 16.28 -3.41
C GLU A 302 -8.74 15.58 -3.28
N ILE A 303 -8.13 15.72 -2.09
CA ILE A 303 -6.89 15.08 -1.70
C ILE A 303 -7.17 13.73 -1.04
N ASP A 304 -8.09 13.71 -0.09
CA ASP A 304 -8.53 12.54 0.64
C ASP A 304 -9.89 12.83 1.27
N ALA A 305 -10.68 11.79 1.47
CA ALA A 305 -11.95 11.89 2.16
C ALA A 305 -12.32 10.58 2.88
N VAL A 306 -13.17 10.72 3.88
CA VAL A 306 -13.83 9.61 4.55
C VAL A 306 -15.30 9.97 4.75
N ALA A 307 -16.17 9.06 4.36
CA ALA A 307 -17.60 9.12 4.66
C ALA A 307 -17.96 8.03 5.67
N TYR A 308 -18.98 8.30 6.48
CA TYR A 308 -19.47 7.36 7.48
C TYR A 308 -20.96 7.54 7.71
N GLY A 309 -21.64 6.48 8.18
CA GLY A 309 -23.08 6.48 8.43
C GLY A 309 -23.91 6.97 7.24
N GLU A 310 -24.84 7.89 7.48
CA GLU A 310 -25.66 8.56 6.45
C GLU A 310 -24.84 9.46 5.47
N GLY A 311 -23.53 9.60 5.69
CA GLY A 311 -22.61 10.30 4.80
C GLY A 311 -22.23 9.50 3.55
N ILE A 312 -22.33 8.17 3.61
CA ILE A 312 -21.86 7.23 2.58
C ILE A 312 -22.72 7.33 1.32
N GLU A 313 -22.07 7.37 0.16
CA GLU A 313 -22.74 7.35 -1.15
C GLU A 313 -22.68 5.96 -1.81
N ASP A 314 -23.53 5.72 -2.82
CA ASP A 314 -23.59 4.44 -3.52
C ASP A 314 -22.21 4.06 -4.11
N GLY A 315 -21.68 2.91 -3.69
CA GLY A 315 -20.39 2.38 -4.14
C GLY A 315 -19.20 2.67 -3.21
N GLU A 316 -19.40 3.41 -2.11
CA GLU A 316 -18.40 3.55 -1.05
C GLU A 316 -18.46 2.37 -0.05
N GLU A 317 -17.31 2.03 0.55
CA GLU A 317 -17.26 0.99 1.58
C GLU A 317 -18.04 1.44 2.83
N PRO A 318 -18.97 0.63 3.35
CA PRO A 318 -19.84 1.07 4.43
C PRO A 318 -19.08 1.16 5.76
N LEU A 319 -18.78 2.38 6.20
CA LEU A 319 -18.26 2.66 7.53
C LEU A 319 -19.38 3.15 8.48
N PRO A 320 -19.67 2.47 9.60
CA PRO A 320 -20.68 2.94 10.55
C PRO A 320 -20.27 4.28 11.18
N ALA A 321 -21.26 5.05 11.64
CA ALA A 321 -20.98 6.29 12.37
C ALA A 321 -20.38 5.99 13.76
N PRO A 322 -19.36 6.75 14.20
CA PRO A 322 -18.79 6.58 15.54
C PRO A 322 -19.81 6.83 16.64
N ALA A 323 -19.85 5.96 17.64
CA ALA A 323 -20.55 6.23 18.89
C ALA A 323 -19.84 7.34 19.69
N SER A 324 -20.48 7.81 20.75
CA SER A 324 -19.89 8.83 21.63
C SER A 324 -18.56 8.35 22.22
N GLY A 325 -17.52 9.17 22.09
CA GLY A 325 -16.15 8.88 22.51
C GLY A 325 -15.34 8.02 21.53
N GLN A 326 -15.94 7.51 20.45
CA GLN A 326 -15.22 6.74 19.44
C GLN A 326 -14.61 7.64 18.37
N SER A 327 -13.59 7.11 17.70
CA SER A 327 -13.02 7.67 16.48
C SER A 327 -13.12 6.71 15.30
N ILE A 328 -13.08 7.26 14.10
CA ILE A 328 -12.69 6.53 12.90
C ILE A 328 -11.18 6.57 12.81
N GLU A 329 -10.52 5.43 12.77
CA GLU A 329 -9.10 5.30 12.52
C GLU A 329 -8.86 4.75 11.11
N ARG A 330 -8.00 5.42 10.35
CA ARG A 330 -7.64 5.06 8.97
C ARG A 330 -6.15 4.85 8.87
N ARG A 331 -5.77 3.66 8.41
CA ARG A 331 -4.38 3.27 8.22
C ARG A 331 -4.03 3.26 6.75
N PHE A 332 -2.87 3.79 6.43
CA PHE A 332 -2.40 3.92 5.06
C PHE A 332 -1.06 3.21 4.87
N SER A 333 -0.79 2.80 3.63
CA SER A 333 0.56 2.45 3.22
C SER A 333 1.42 3.71 3.19
N PRO A 334 2.75 3.57 3.13
CA PRO A 334 3.64 4.70 2.89
C PRO A 334 3.35 5.51 1.61
N ALA A 335 2.63 4.98 0.62
CA ALA A 335 2.15 5.73 -0.56
C ALA A 335 0.87 6.52 -0.32
N GLY A 336 0.27 6.39 0.86
CA GLY A 336 -1.06 6.93 1.12
C GLY A 336 -2.17 6.10 0.47
N ILE A 337 -1.96 4.80 0.24
CA ILE A 337 -3.06 3.90 -0.14
C ILE A 337 -3.78 3.49 1.14
N LEU A 338 -5.10 3.65 1.20
CA LEU A 338 -5.89 3.20 2.34
C LEU A 338 -5.78 1.68 2.47
N ILE A 339 -5.28 1.21 3.61
CA ILE A 339 -5.18 -0.22 3.92
C ILE A 339 -6.41 -0.67 4.70
N GLU A 340 -6.85 0.14 5.66
CA GLU A 340 -7.88 -0.23 6.61
C GLU A 340 -8.55 1.03 7.16
N SER A 341 -9.87 0.94 7.36
CA SER A 341 -10.65 1.91 8.13
C SER A 341 -11.43 1.15 9.19
N ARG A 342 -11.45 1.64 10.43
CA ARG A 342 -12.16 0.99 11.55
C ARG A 342 -12.65 2.00 12.56
N LEU A 343 -13.58 1.57 13.41
CA LEU A 343 -13.92 2.29 14.64
C LEU A 343 -12.90 1.97 15.74
N SER A 344 -12.59 2.96 16.57
CA SER A 344 -11.74 2.83 17.75
C SER A 344 -12.41 3.44 18.97
N ASP A 345 -12.38 2.73 20.09
CA ASP A 345 -12.84 3.23 21.40
C ASP A 345 -11.81 4.13 22.10
N THR A 346 -10.63 4.30 21.50
CA THR A 346 -9.51 5.05 22.10
C THR A 346 -8.93 6.04 21.09
N PRO A 347 -9.50 7.25 21.02
CA PRO A 347 -8.95 8.28 20.15
C PRO A 347 -7.51 8.64 20.53
N THR A 348 -6.59 8.78 19.57
CA THR A 348 -5.19 9.18 19.87
C THR A 348 -4.74 10.39 19.07
N PRO A 349 -5.07 11.60 19.53
CA PRO A 349 -4.58 12.79 18.88
C PRO A 349 -3.04 12.83 18.88
N GLY A 350 -2.44 12.97 17.70
CA GLY A 350 -1.00 13.12 17.51
C GLY A 350 -0.22 11.82 17.41
N GLN A 351 -0.89 10.66 17.37
CA GLN A 351 -0.23 9.36 17.24
C GLN A 351 -0.75 8.65 15.99
N PRO A 352 0.02 8.63 14.88
CA PRO A 352 -0.41 7.89 13.70
C PRO A 352 -0.60 6.40 14.04
N PRO A 353 -1.55 5.72 13.40
CA PRO A 353 -1.87 4.31 13.66
C PRO A 353 -0.65 3.36 13.72
N ASP A 354 0.38 3.62 12.91
CA ASP A 354 1.59 2.79 12.84
C ASP A 354 2.61 3.05 13.96
N ALA A 355 2.57 4.20 14.66
CA ALA A 355 3.46 4.48 15.80
C ALA A 355 3.05 3.69 17.06
N ARG A 356 1.75 3.39 17.20
CA ARG A 356 1.19 2.62 18.34
C ARG A 356 1.74 1.20 18.42
N VAL A 357 1.94 0.53 17.28
CA VAL A 357 2.49 -0.84 17.24
C VAL A 357 3.92 -0.88 17.80
N ARG A 358 4.74 0.16 17.56
CA ARG A 358 6.13 0.20 18.06
C ARG A 358 6.21 0.39 19.57
N LEU A 359 5.35 1.22 20.17
CA LEU A 359 5.33 1.47 21.62
C LEU A 359 4.80 0.27 22.42
N ALA A 360 3.79 -0.43 21.89
CA ALA A 360 3.27 -1.66 22.51
C ALA A 360 4.32 -2.79 22.54
N ILE A 361 5.19 -2.88 21.52
CA ILE A 361 6.28 -3.88 21.46
C ILE A 361 7.48 -3.42 22.31
N GLY A 362 7.76 -2.12 22.39
CA GLY A 362 8.86 -1.55 23.20
C GLY A 362 8.68 -1.72 24.71
N ASN A 363 7.44 -1.78 25.21
CA ASN A 363 7.16 -2.04 26.62
C ASN A 363 7.12 -3.53 27.00
N ALA A 364 7.19 -4.44 26.02
CA ALA A 364 7.13 -5.89 26.25
C ALA A 364 8.48 -6.54 26.61
N THR A 365 9.56 -5.76 26.78
CA THR A 365 10.89 -6.28 27.17
C THR A 365 11.14 -6.34 28.69
N GLY A 366 10.12 -6.18 29.52
CA GLY A 366 10.17 -6.42 30.97
C GLY A 366 9.52 -7.76 31.35
N ALA A 367 10.28 -8.63 32.01
CA ALA A 367 9.87 -9.98 32.41
C ALA A 367 8.52 -10.06 33.16
N SER A 368 7.62 -10.96 32.74
CA SER A 368 7.08 -12.09 33.54
C SER A 368 5.73 -12.60 33.04
N THR A 369 5.63 -13.93 33.02
CA THR A 369 4.46 -14.81 33.22
C THR A 369 3.07 -14.38 32.74
N LEU A 370 2.59 -15.17 31.78
CA LEU A 370 1.20 -15.44 31.38
C LEU A 370 0.14 -15.08 32.44
N ALA A 371 -0.62 -14.03 32.15
CA ALA A 371 -2.02 -13.94 32.53
C ALA A 371 -2.77 -13.27 31.38
N THR A 372 -3.71 -14.02 30.80
CA THR A 372 -4.65 -13.60 29.76
C THR A 372 -5.61 -12.55 30.33
N PRO A 373 -5.98 -11.52 29.55
CA PRO A 373 -7.33 -11.01 29.60
C PRO A 373 -8.04 -11.23 28.26
N GLU A 374 -9.28 -11.67 28.39
CA GLU A 374 -10.21 -12.02 27.34
C GLU A 374 -10.74 -10.78 26.63
N ALA A 375 -10.48 -10.72 25.33
CA ALA A 375 -11.39 -10.14 24.34
C ALA A 375 -11.45 -11.14 23.18
N LEU A 376 -12.17 -12.25 23.43
CA LEU A 376 -12.76 -13.09 22.39
C LEU A 376 -13.53 -12.13 21.47
N THR A 377 -13.28 -12.00 20.16
CA THR A 377 -13.72 -12.98 19.14
C THR A 377 -13.28 -12.52 17.73
N VAL A 378 -12.00 -12.26 17.45
CA VAL A 378 -11.49 -12.05 16.05
C VAL A 378 -10.80 -13.31 15.50
N LEU A 379 -11.20 -14.46 16.07
CA LEU A 379 -11.07 -15.84 15.53
C LEU A 379 -9.64 -16.42 15.48
N ASN A 380 -9.33 -17.36 16.38
CA ASN A 380 -8.55 -18.59 16.09
C ASN A 380 -7.30 -18.45 15.17
N GLY A 381 -6.52 -17.38 15.32
CA GLY A 381 -5.50 -16.91 14.36
C GLY A 381 -4.25 -17.80 14.25
N LEU A 382 -4.39 -18.87 13.47
CA LEU A 382 -3.38 -19.59 12.68
C LEU A 382 -2.55 -20.72 13.34
N GLY A 383 -3.13 -21.92 13.28
CA GLY A 383 -2.48 -23.19 12.91
C GLY A 383 -3.51 -24.34 12.82
N PRO A 384 -3.28 -25.46 12.09
CA PRO A 384 -2.22 -25.83 11.13
C PRO A 384 -2.77 -25.96 9.69
N THR A 385 -1.91 -25.88 8.67
CA THR A 385 -2.25 -25.85 7.21
C THR A 385 -2.87 -24.51 6.78
N TRP A 386 -2.54 -24.01 5.60
CA TRP A 386 -3.02 -22.71 5.11
C TRP A 386 -4.57 -22.51 5.03
N ARG A 387 -5.52 -23.43 5.20
CA ARG A 387 -5.60 -24.83 4.79
C ARG A 387 -6.02 -24.79 3.33
N VAL A 388 -5.08 -25.15 2.44
CA VAL A 388 -5.23 -25.21 0.98
C VAL A 388 -5.31 -23.83 0.33
N MET A 389 -4.17 -23.26 -0.06
CA MET A 389 -3.92 -22.24 -1.10
C MET A 389 -5.04 -21.26 -1.61
N LEU A 390 -6.09 -20.90 -0.85
CA LEU A 390 -7.39 -20.37 -1.33
C LEU A 390 -8.26 -21.47 -1.96
N ALA A 391 -8.61 -22.51 -1.19
CA ALA A 391 -9.65 -23.44 -1.60
C ALA A 391 -11.00 -22.69 -1.67
N LEU A 392 -11.46 -22.45 -2.90
CA LEU A 392 -12.80 -21.96 -3.26
C LEU A 392 -12.99 -20.43 -3.19
N ALA A 393 -12.45 -19.71 -4.18
CA ALA A 393 -13.20 -18.60 -4.77
C ALA A 393 -13.97 -19.10 -6.01
N GLY A 394 -14.77 -20.16 -5.81
CA GLY A 394 -15.87 -20.55 -6.69
C GLY A 394 -15.66 -21.78 -7.58
N GLY A 395 -15.95 -22.97 -7.05
CA GLY A 395 -16.63 -24.03 -7.82
C GLY A 395 -15.78 -25.22 -8.27
N LEU A 396 -16.01 -26.35 -7.61
CA LEU A 396 -15.64 -27.68 -8.10
C LEU A 396 -16.60 -28.06 -9.23
N VAL A 397 -16.20 -27.88 -10.49
CA VAL A 397 -16.54 -28.79 -11.59
C VAL A 397 -15.27 -29.03 -12.39
N LEU A 398 -14.69 -30.21 -12.17
CA LEU A 398 -13.85 -31.01 -13.06
C LEU A 398 -13.27 -30.30 -14.31
N GLY A 399 -11.95 -30.08 -14.29
CA GLY A 399 -11.12 -29.97 -15.50
C GLY A 399 -11.09 -28.62 -16.21
N ALA A 400 -10.39 -27.61 -15.66
CA ALA A 400 -10.05 -26.39 -16.42
C ALA A 400 -8.85 -25.58 -15.87
N GLY A 401 -7.92 -26.20 -15.12
CA GLY A 401 -6.80 -25.52 -14.44
C GLY A 401 -5.82 -24.77 -15.34
N ALA A 402 -5.84 -24.98 -16.65
CA ALA A 402 -4.96 -24.29 -17.60
C ALA A 402 -5.65 -23.13 -18.38
N ALA A 403 -6.96 -22.92 -18.22
CA ALA A 403 -7.72 -22.03 -19.11
C ALA A 403 -7.90 -20.58 -18.61
N ARG A 404 -7.72 -20.30 -17.32
CA ARG A 404 -8.01 -18.96 -16.74
C ARG A 404 -6.84 -17.98 -16.81
N ALA A 405 -5.59 -18.45 -16.78
CA ALA A 405 -4.41 -17.61 -17.03
C ALA A 405 -4.30 -17.16 -18.51
N ALA A 406 -4.88 -17.92 -19.44
CA ALA A 406 -4.79 -17.65 -20.88
C ALA A 406 -5.82 -16.63 -21.41
N SER A 407 -6.81 -16.21 -20.61
CA SER A 407 -7.84 -15.25 -21.04
C SER A 407 -7.46 -13.79 -20.75
N LEU A 408 -6.57 -13.53 -19.78
CA LEU A 408 -6.08 -12.19 -19.46
C LEU A 408 -4.91 -11.75 -20.37
N ALA A 409 -4.12 -12.69 -20.89
CA ALA A 409 -3.07 -12.40 -21.86
C ALA A 409 -3.61 -12.01 -23.26
N ARG A 410 -4.88 -12.30 -23.57
CA ARG A 410 -5.48 -12.05 -24.89
C ARG A 410 -6.17 -10.68 -25.07
N ARG A 411 -6.15 -9.81 -24.06
CA ARG A 411 -6.66 -8.42 -24.15
C ARG A 411 -5.59 -7.36 -24.47
N ARG A 412 -4.39 -7.77 -24.90
CA ARG A 412 -3.31 -6.87 -25.36
C ARG A 412 -2.74 -7.24 -26.73
N ALA A 413 -3.57 -7.81 -27.62
CA ALA A 413 -3.26 -7.93 -29.03
C ALA A 413 -4.22 -7.08 -29.85
#